data_AF-W6KTV1-F1
#
_entry.id   AF-W6KTV1-F1
#
_cell.length_a   1.000
_cell.length_b   1.000
_cell.length_c   1.000
_cell.angle_alpha   90.00
_cell.angle_beta   90.00
_cell.angle_gamma   90.00
#
_symmetry.space_group_name_H-M   'P 1'
#
loop_
_entity.id
_entity.type
_entity.pdbx_description
1 polymer ?
#
loop_
_entity_poly.entity_id
_entity_poly.type
_entity_poly.pdbx_seq_one_letter_code
_entity_poly.pdbx_strand_id
1 'polypeptide(L)'
;MNALRGEAGVPITIACPGYVDTDFHRRVITASGEPLPGSQRRGISPETCAKICLDAALHGDSEVIFGFSGKLGYALRPLCPDVVDAVARWISLRSIRSPEAKKPEGEDGFEKKE
;
A
#
# COMPACT_ATOMS: atom_id res chain seq x y z
N MET A 1 6.58 13.40 -21.78
CA MET A 1 5.46 12.67 -22.44
C MET A 1 4.32 12.61 -21.43
N ASN A 2 3.09 12.96 -21.80
CA ASN A 2 1.92 12.94 -20.89
C ASN A 2 1.46 11.50 -20.63
N ALA A 3 0.95 11.21 -19.42
CA ALA A 3 0.47 9.88 -19.06
C ALA A 3 -0.64 9.32 -19.99
N LEU A 4 -1.41 10.20 -20.65
CA LEU A 4 -2.50 9.83 -21.58
C LEU A 4 -2.11 9.94 -23.06
N ARG A 5 -0.92 9.46 -23.46
CA ARG A 5 -0.46 9.46 -24.89
C ARG A 5 -0.43 10.83 -25.60
N GLY A 6 -0.68 11.93 -24.89
CA GLY A 6 -0.72 13.29 -25.45
C GLY A 6 -2.06 13.68 -26.07
N GLU A 7 -3.13 12.89 -25.87
CA GLU A 7 -4.46 13.18 -26.42
C GLU A 7 -5.17 14.33 -25.68
N ALA A 8 -4.82 14.55 -24.41
CA ALA A 8 -5.26 15.70 -23.63
C ALA A 8 -4.27 16.86 -23.74
N GLY A 9 -4.77 18.08 -23.96
CA GLY A 9 -3.99 19.33 -23.91
C GLY A 9 -3.55 19.74 -22.50
N VAL A 10 -3.65 18.84 -21.53
CA VAL A 10 -3.32 19.06 -20.12
C VAL A 10 -2.26 18.02 -19.72
N PRO A 11 -1.15 18.43 -19.08
CA PRO A 11 -0.17 17.50 -18.53
C PRO A 11 -0.78 16.70 -17.38
N ILE A 12 -0.56 15.39 -17.39
CA ILE A 12 -1.10 14.46 -16.39
C ILE A 12 0.05 13.62 -15.87
N THR A 13 0.18 13.58 -14.55
CA THR A 13 1.15 12.80 -13.79
C THR A 13 0.42 11.76 -12.96
N ILE A 14 0.78 10.49 -13.11
CA ILE A 14 0.27 9.40 -12.28
C ILE A 14 1.22 9.18 -11.11
N ALA A 15 0.74 9.31 -9.88
CA ALA A 15 1.53 9.04 -8.68
C ALA A 15 1.19 7.66 -8.10
N CYS A 16 2.21 6.84 -7.87
CA CYS A 16 2.10 5.48 -7.35
C CYS A 16 2.83 5.37 -6.00
N PRO A 17 2.29 5.97 -4.91
CA PRO A 17 2.90 5.91 -3.59
C PRO A 17 2.85 4.51 -2.98
N GLY A 18 3.84 4.22 -2.15
CA GLY A 18 3.82 3.07 -1.23
C GLY A 18 3.00 3.37 0.03
N TYR A 19 3.39 2.80 1.16
CA TYR A 19 2.73 3.11 2.44
C TYR A 19 3.02 4.56 2.86
N VAL A 20 1.96 5.37 3.03
CA VAL A 20 2.04 6.76 3.50
C VAL A 20 1.48 6.82 4.91
N ASP A 21 2.28 7.30 5.86
CA ASP A 21 1.93 7.32 7.27
C ASP A 21 1.02 8.50 7.61
N THR A 22 -0.24 8.41 7.17
CA THR A 22 -1.29 9.38 7.45
C THR A 22 -2.06 9.02 8.72
N ASP A 23 -2.67 10.02 9.35
CA ASP A 23 -3.59 9.87 10.48
C ASP A 23 -4.77 8.91 10.24
N PHE A 24 -5.13 8.66 8.97
CA PHE A 24 -6.08 7.62 8.58
C PHE A 24 -5.70 6.26 9.20
N HIS A 25 -4.45 5.82 9.03
CA HIS A 25 -3.96 4.51 9.48
C HIS A 25 -4.01 4.36 11.01
N ARG A 26 -3.91 5.46 11.75
CA ARG A 26 -4.02 5.49 13.22
C ARG A 26 -5.46 5.37 13.71
N ARG A 27 -6.43 5.68 12.84
CA ARG A 27 -7.85 5.73 13.16
C ARG A 27 -8.65 4.62 12.47
N VAL A 28 -7.98 3.72 11.76
CA VAL A 28 -8.66 2.59 11.11
C VAL A 28 -9.23 1.68 12.19
N ILE A 29 -10.54 1.47 12.09
CA ILE A 29 -11.29 0.51 12.87
C ILE A 29 -11.59 -0.68 11.95
N THR A 30 -11.39 -1.90 12.44
CA THR A 30 -11.70 -3.12 11.71
C THR A 30 -13.21 -3.34 11.60
N ALA A 31 -13.64 -4.29 10.78
CA ALA A 31 -15.05 -4.68 10.72
C ALA A 31 -15.62 -5.18 12.06
N SER A 32 -14.75 -5.59 13.00
CA SER A 32 -15.14 -6.00 14.35
C SER A 32 -15.25 -4.85 15.34
N GLY A 33 -15.00 -3.60 14.93
CA GLY A 33 -15.06 -2.43 15.81
C GLY A 33 -13.78 -2.14 16.60
N GLU A 34 -12.72 -2.93 16.38
CA GLU A 34 -11.45 -2.79 17.10
C GLU A 34 -10.43 -1.96 16.30
N PRO A 35 -9.51 -1.23 16.95
CA PRO A 35 -8.40 -0.57 16.26
C PRO A 35 -7.54 -1.59 15.50
N LEU A 36 -7.11 -1.27 14.27
CA LEU A 36 -6.22 -2.14 13.51
C LEU A 36 -4.86 -2.28 14.23
N PRO A 37 -4.46 -3.48 14.69
CA PRO A 37 -3.19 -3.65 15.39
C PRO A 37 -2.02 -3.52 14.40
N GLY A 38 -0.90 -2.99 14.89
CA GLY A 38 0.35 -2.92 14.11
C GLY A 38 0.45 -1.83 13.02
N SER A 39 -0.32 -0.73 13.09
CA SER A 39 -0.33 0.33 12.07
C SER A 39 1.00 1.06 11.81
N GLN A 40 2.08 0.73 12.53
CA GLN A 40 3.40 1.33 12.34
C GLN A 40 4.24 0.58 11.30
N ARG A 41 3.78 0.54 10.05
CA ARG A 41 4.68 0.25 8.94
C ARG A 41 5.58 1.47 8.72
N ARG A 42 6.87 1.26 8.44
CA ARG A 42 7.79 2.33 8.01
C ARG A 42 7.30 2.91 6.67
N GLY A 43 6.48 3.94 6.75
CA GLY A 43 5.96 4.70 5.63
C GLY A 43 6.77 5.95 5.34
N ILE A 44 6.46 6.59 4.21
CA ILE A 44 6.87 7.97 3.97
C ILE A 44 5.89 8.90 4.70
N SER A 45 6.37 10.08 5.11
CA SER A 45 5.47 11.08 5.69
C SER A 45 4.51 11.62 4.61
N PRO A 46 3.29 12.05 4.99
CA PRO A 46 2.33 12.64 4.07
C PRO A 46 2.87 13.88 3.36
N GLU A 47 3.64 14.72 4.05
CA GLU A 47 4.25 15.94 3.52
C GLU A 47 5.29 15.61 2.45
N THR A 48 6.09 14.56 2.70
CA THR A 48 7.08 14.07 1.74
C THR A 48 6.38 13.51 0.51
N CYS A 49 5.30 12.74 0.71
CA CYS A 49 4.48 12.23 -0.39
C CYS A 49 3.92 13.37 -1.26
N ALA A 50 3.30 14.36 -0.63
CA ALA A 50 2.71 15.50 -1.31
C ALA A 50 3.76 16.30 -2.10
N LYS A 51 4.94 16.54 -1.50
CA LYS A 51 6.05 17.23 -2.16
C LYS A 51 6.50 16.49 -3.42
N ILE A 52 6.71 15.17 -3.33
CA ILE A 52 7.15 14.37 -4.48
C ILE A 52 6.10 14.40 -5.60
N CYS A 53 4.80 14.27 -5.27
CA CYS A 53 3.74 14.36 -6.27
C CYS A 53 3.71 15.73 -6.96
N LEU A 54 3.85 16.80 -6.19
CA LEU A 54 3.84 18.17 -6.72
C LEU A 54 5.07 18.43 -7.60
N ASP A 55 6.26 18.04 -7.14
CA ASP A 55 7.50 18.19 -7.89
C ASP A 55 7.40 17.43 -9.22
N ALA A 56 6.88 16.20 -9.23
CA ALA A 56 6.70 15.42 -10.46
C ALA A 56 5.73 16.09 -11.45
N ALA A 57 4.62 16.63 -10.94
CA ALA A 57 3.65 17.38 -11.76
C ALA A 57 4.26 18.65 -12.37
N LEU A 58 5.06 19.39 -11.58
CA LEU A 58 5.73 20.62 -12.03
C LEU A 58 6.83 20.34 -13.07
N HIS A 59 7.52 19.20 -12.97
CA HIS A 59 8.52 18.78 -13.96
C HIS A 59 7.90 18.16 -15.22
N GLY A 60 6.59 17.90 -15.25
CA GLY A 60 5.91 17.27 -16.38
C GLY A 60 6.23 15.78 -16.50
N ASP A 61 6.54 15.12 -15.39
CA ASP A 61 6.74 13.68 -15.34
C ASP A 61 5.41 12.96 -15.63
N SER A 62 5.43 11.90 -16.44
CA SER A 62 4.21 11.11 -16.71
C SER A 62 3.82 10.25 -15.52
N GLU A 63 4.80 9.71 -14.80
CA GLU A 63 4.58 8.78 -13.71
C GLU A 63 5.65 8.94 -12.63
N VAL A 64 5.25 8.83 -11.37
CA VAL A 64 6.16 8.79 -10.23
C VAL A 64 5.89 7.56 -9.36
N ILE A 65 6.84 6.63 -9.37
CA ILE A 65 6.81 5.41 -8.56
C ILE A 65 7.65 5.61 -7.32
N PHE A 66 7.04 5.38 -6.16
CA PHE A 66 7.70 5.57 -4.87
C PHE A 66 8.44 4.29 -4.43
N GLY A 67 9.53 4.48 -3.68
CA GLY A 67 10.33 3.39 -3.13
C GLY A 67 11.20 2.67 -4.15
N PHE A 68 12.33 2.14 -3.69
CA PHE A 68 13.30 1.47 -4.55
C PHE A 68 12.76 0.14 -5.12
N SER A 69 12.01 -0.61 -4.32
CA SER A 69 11.40 -1.88 -4.73
C SER A 69 10.36 -1.71 -5.83
N GLY A 70 9.52 -0.66 -5.76
CA GLY A 70 8.54 -0.34 -6.78
C GLY A 70 9.19 0.00 -8.12
N LYS A 71 10.22 0.86 -8.08
CA LYS A 71 11.01 1.22 -9.28
C LYS A 71 11.70 0.01 -9.90
N LEU A 72 12.29 -0.87 -9.07
CA LEU A 72 12.95 -2.07 -9.55
C LEU A 72 11.96 -3.06 -10.17
N GLY A 73 10.80 -3.28 -9.54
CA GLY A 73 9.74 -4.12 -10.09
C GLY A 73 9.25 -3.61 -11.44
N TYR A 74 9.03 -2.30 -11.57
CA TYR A 74 8.63 -1.66 -12.82
C TYR A 74 9.68 -1.84 -13.93
N ALA A 75 10.97 -1.69 -13.60
CA ALA A 75 12.05 -1.87 -14.56
C ALA A 75 12.25 -3.35 -14.98
N LEU A 76 11.99 -4.30 -14.08
CA LEU A 76 12.13 -5.74 -14.36
C LEU A 76 10.93 -6.35 -15.08
N ARG A 77 9.74 -5.75 -14.95
CA ARG A 77 8.49 -6.29 -15.52
C ARG A 77 8.53 -6.55 -17.03
N PRO A 78 9.16 -5.71 -17.87
CA PRO A 78 9.30 -6.00 -19.30
C PRO A 78 10.17 -7.21 -19.61
N LEU A 79 11.10 -7.59 -18.71
CA LEU A 79 12.04 -8.68 -18.92
C LEU A 79 11.53 -10.01 -18.37
N CYS A 80 10.94 -9.99 -17.17
CA CYS A 80 10.52 -11.20 -16.45
C CYS A 80 9.15 -11.00 -15.77
N PRO A 81 8.05 -10.85 -16.53
CA PRO A 81 6.73 -10.54 -15.96
C PRO A 81 6.27 -11.58 -14.94
N ASP A 82 6.41 -12.88 -15.25
CA ASP A 82 5.96 -13.97 -14.38
C ASP A 82 6.68 -13.98 -13.02
N VAL A 83 7.96 -13.60 -12.99
CA VAL A 83 8.75 -13.53 -11.76
C VAL A 83 8.30 -12.36 -10.89
N VAL A 84 8.11 -11.18 -11.51
CA VAL A 84 7.61 -9.99 -10.80
C VAL A 84 6.23 -10.26 -10.21
N ASP A 85 5.34 -10.89 -10.97
CA ASP A 85 3.99 -11.25 -10.52
C ASP A 85 4.02 -12.31 -9.40
N ALA A 86 4.90 -13.31 -9.49
CA ALA A 86 5.07 -14.30 -8.43
C ALA A 86 5.57 -13.67 -7.12
N VAL A 87 6.54 -12.76 -7.18
CA VAL A 87 7.05 -12.03 -6.02
C VAL A 87 5.98 -11.12 -5.42
N ALA A 88 5.27 -10.36 -6.25
CA ALA A 88 4.17 -9.50 -5.80
C ALA A 88 3.10 -10.34 -5.09
N ARG A 89 2.68 -11.45 -5.69
CA ARG A 89 1.71 -12.39 -5.09
C ARG A 89 2.19 -12.92 -3.74
N TRP A 90 3.47 -13.29 -3.64
CA TRP A 90 4.05 -13.78 -2.40
C TRP A 90 4.04 -12.71 -1.29
N ILE A 91 4.43 -11.48 -1.60
CA ILE A 91 4.42 -10.35 -0.65
C ILE A 91 2.97 -10.08 -0.17
N SER A 92 2.02 -10.02 -1.10
CA SER A 92 0.60 -9.79 -0.77
C SER A 92 0.04 -10.90 0.13
N LEU A 93 0.28 -12.16 -0.20
CA LEU A 93 -0.16 -13.30 0.63
C LEU A 93 0.49 -13.30 2.02
N ARG A 94 1.75 -12.90 2.12
CA ARG A 94 2.45 -12.77 3.40
C ARG A 94 1.83 -11.68 4.27
N SER A 95 1.36 -10.58 3.67
CA SER A 95 0.68 -9.51 4.41
C SER A 95 -0.69 -9.93 4.96
N ILE A 96 -1.40 -10.83 4.26
CA ILE A 96 -2.67 -11.42 4.73
C ILE A 96 -2.42 -12.50 5.79
N ARG A 97 -1.32 -13.24 5.68
CA ARG A 97 -0.96 -14.33 6.60
C ARG A 97 -0.24 -13.88 7.87
N SER A 98 0.09 -12.59 8.02
CA SER A 98 0.65 -12.08 9.28
C SER A 98 -0.37 -12.34 10.41
N PRO A 99 0.04 -12.99 11.51
CA PRO A 99 -0.86 -13.64 12.46
C PRO A 99 -1.49 -12.61 13.43
N GLU A 100 -2.45 -11.83 12.95
CA GLU A 100 -3.41 -11.12 13.82
C GLU A 100 -4.82 -11.72 13.70
N ALA A 101 -5.01 -12.72 12.84
CA ALA A 101 -6.29 -13.39 12.59
C ALA A 101 -6.43 -14.75 13.30
N LYS A 102 -5.90 -14.90 14.52
CA LYS A 102 -6.22 -16.05 15.38
C LYS A 102 -6.36 -15.64 16.84
N LYS A 103 -7.61 -15.40 17.25
CA LYS A 103 -8.12 -15.89 18.53
C LYS A 103 -9.46 -16.58 18.23
N PRO A 104 -9.59 -17.90 18.39
CA PRO A 104 -10.90 -18.52 18.41
C PRO A 104 -11.60 -18.02 19.69
N GLU A 105 -12.71 -17.32 19.51
CA GLU A 105 -13.70 -17.15 20.57
C GLU A 105 -14.51 -18.44 20.69
N GLY A 106 -14.72 -18.92 21.92
CA GLY A 106 -15.73 -19.94 22.21
C GLY A 106 -15.24 -21.20 22.90
N GLU A 107 -14.79 -21.08 24.16
CA GLU A 107 -15.09 -22.08 25.20
C GLU A 107 -15.46 -21.32 26.48
N ASP A 108 -16.63 -20.68 26.47
CA ASP A 108 -17.31 -20.35 27.72
C ASP A 108 -17.94 -21.63 28.26
N GLY A 109 -17.21 -22.28 29.16
CA GLY A 109 -17.71 -23.35 30.00
C GLY A 109 -18.88 -22.84 30.83
N PHE A 110 -20.09 -23.21 30.43
CA PHE A 110 -21.27 -23.16 31.27
C PHE A 110 -21.21 -24.35 32.23
N GLU A 111 -20.77 -24.12 33.48
CA GLU A 111 -21.04 -25.06 34.56
C GLU A 111 -21.78 -24.34 35.70
N LYS A 112 -22.95 -24.90 35.99
CA LYS A 112 -24.00 -24.37 36.87
C LYS A 112 -23.51 -24.26 38.32
N LYS A 113 -23.89 -23.15 38.95
CA LYS A 113 -24.11 -23.09 40.40
C LYS A 113 -25.37 -23.88 40.75
N GLU A 114 -25.22 -24.91 41.57
CA GLU A 114 -26.21 -25.35 42.57
C GLU A 114 -25.48 -25.59 43.89
#